data_AF-A0A7J3E3M7-F1
#
_entry.id   AF-A0A7J3E3M7-F1
#
_cell.length_a   1.000
_cell.length_b   1.000
_cell.length_c   1.000
_cell.angle_alpha   90.00
_cell.angle_beta   90.00
_cell.angle_gamma   90.00
#
_symmetry.space_group_name_H-M   'P 1'
#
loop_
_entity.id
_entity.type
_entity.pdbx_description
1 polymer ?
#
loop_
_entity_poly.entity_id
_entity_poly.type
_entity_poly.pdbx_seq_one_letter_code
_entity_poly.pdbx_strand_id
1 'polypeptide(L)'
;MKKLLALLPVMLLLILQAANAQEETVNIISNILVQFSGVIFIIAFVIILLLIAGVFPRISIGGIPWGTIGLLIAILIVMLVPFFIDLEWLTSQFKVSLPQYQQSPLPAPAVTVLSDWLGLPKDWMYIPAIIYFFLLPFAAVFALIYAFLASINMWGGKNNINRLLAFIITIMTIPTGILTRMTMVMFVFLGMWTLGVFFVTFVVGVLYRGAGVIAKERATYKAMRGPIRELAESFRKYADRKIAAIAPTERVKQETMRRTRDDIEEKIYLGEIKTLDEAKSQFDKQYESIVGK
;
A
#
# COMPACT_ATOMS: atom_id res chain seq x y z
N MET A 1 22.80 -57.98 30.33
CA MET A 1 22.59 -57.82 28.87
C MET A 1 21.17 -58.13 28.40
N LYS A 2 20.55 -59.29 28.70
CA LYS A 2 19.19 -59.63 28.21
C LYS A 2 18.09 -58.60 28.55
N LYS A 3 18.14 -57.97 29.73
CA LYS A 3 17.18 -56.91 30.13
C LYS A 3 17.33 -55.60 29.34
N LEU A 4 18.53 -55.32 28.82
CA LEU A 4 18.81 -54.11 28.03
C LEU A 4 18.34 -54.27 26.58
N LEU A 5 18.41 -55.50 26.06
CA LEU A 5 17.89 -55.88 24.74
C LEU A 5 16.35 -55.86 24.68
N ALA A 6 15.67 -56.14 25.80
CA ALA A 6 14.22 -56.06 25.91
C ALA A 6 13.67 -54.61 25.94
N LEU A 7 14.50 -53.62 26.31
CA LEU A 7 14.11 -52.21 26.36
C LEU A 7 14.32 -51.48 25.02
N LEU A 8 15.12 -52.05 24.14
CA LEU A 8 15.46 -51.49 22.83
C LEU A 8 14.23 -51.23 21.94
N PRO A 9 13.25 -52.15 21.80
CA PRO A 9 12.05 -51.87 20.99
C PRO A 9 11.16 -50.78 21.61
N VAL A 10 11.12 -50.66 22.93
CA VAL A 10 10.34 -49.61 23.61
C VAL A 10 10.96 -48.23 23.41
N MET A 11 12.29 -48.13 23.52
CA MET A 11 12.99 -46.87 23.20
C MET A 11 12.83 -46.48 21.73
N LEU A 12 12.90 -47.45 20.82
CA LEU A 12 12.74 -47.19 19.39
C LEU A 12 11.32 -46.74 19.04
N LEU A 13 10.31 -47.30 19.72
CA LEU A 13 8.92 -46.85 19.62
C LEU A 13 8.73 -45.41 20.15
N LEU A 14 9.35 -45.08 21.28
CA LEU A 14 9.28 -43.72 21.87
C LEU A 14 9.98 -42.67 20.98
N ILE A 15 11.12 -43.03 20.36
CA ILE A 15 11.81 -42.16 19.40
C ILE A 15 10.96 -41.98 18.13
N LEU A 16 10.30 -43.04 17.64
CA LEU A 16 9.39 -42.93 16.48
C LEU A 16 8.17 -42.06 16.78
N GLN A 17 7.58 -42.18 17.97
CA GLN A 17 6.45 -41.33 18.36
C GLN A 17 6.85 -39.87 18.52
N ALA A 18 8.03 -39.59 19.07
CA ALA A 18 8.56 -38.23 19.16
C ALA A 18 8.84 -37.63 17.77
N ALA A 19 9.35 -38.42 16.83
CA ALA A 19 9.60 -37.98 15.45
C ALA A 19 8.30 -37.66 14.69
N ASN A 20 7.26 -38.49 14.84
CA ASN A 20 5.95 -38.24 14.20
C ASN A 20 5.21 -37.04 14.81
N ALA A 21 5.32 -36.83 16.13
CA ALA A 21 4.75 -35.64 16.77
C ALA A 21 5.41 -34.34 16.28
N GLN A 22 6.70 -34.42 15.89
CA GLN A 22 7.45 -33.31 15.33
C GLN A 22 7.04 -33.00 13.87
N GLU A 23 6.74 -34.01 13.05
CA GLU A 23 6.18 -33.80 11.70
C GLU A 23 4.80 -33.13 11.76
N GLU A 24 3.93 -33.54 12.69
CA GLU A 24 2.59 -32.97 12.82
C GLU A 24 2.65 -31.50 13.29
N THR A 25 3.53 -31.17 14.24
CA THR A 25 3.74 -29.77 14.65
C THR A 25 4.36 -28.92 13.56
N VAL A 26 5.34 -29.44 12.80
CA VAL A 26 5.92 -28.72 11.65
C VAL A 26 4.88 -28.47 10.56
N ASN A 27 3.98 -29.43 10.31
CA ASN A 27 2.89 -29.28 9.34
C ASN A 27 1.81 -28.29 9.81
N ILE A 28 1.49 -28.24 11.10
CA ILE A 28 0.57 -27.23 11.65
C ILE A 28 1.20 -25.83 11.53
N ILE A 29 2.47 -25.68 11.89
CA ILE A 29 3.19 -24.40 11.80
C ILE A 29 3.33 -23.95 10.34
N SER A 30 3.64 -24.85 9.41
CA SER A 30 3.73 -24.52 7.98
C SER A 30 2.37 -24.10 7.42
N ASN A 31 1.29 -24.80 7.77
CA ASN A 31 -0.06 -24.44 7.34
C ASN A 31 -0.49 -23.06 7.88
N ILE A 32 -0.20 -22.76 9.16
CA ILE A 32 -0.44 -21.44 9.74
C ILE A 32 0.41 -20.39 9.02
N LEU A 33 1.69 -20.64 8.80
CA LEU A 33 2.58 -19.71 8.09
C LEU A 33 2.12 -19.45 6.65
N VAL A 34 1.67 -20.46 5.92
CA VAL A 34 1.14 -20.31 4.56
C VAL A 34 -0.16 -19.51 4.60
N GLN A 35 -1.08 -19.83 5.51
CA GLN A 35 -2.36 -19.14 5.65
C GLN A 35 -2.19 -17.66 6.02
N PHE A 36 -1.19 -17.34 6.85
CA PHE A 36 -0.89 -15.97 7.27
C PHE A 36 0.23 -15.31 6.45
N SER A 37 0.84 -15.98 5.47
CA SER A 37 1.98 -15.46 4.71
C SER A 37 1.66 -14.12 4.04
N GLY A 38 0.46 -14.01 3.44
CA GLY A 38 -0.03 -12.76 2.87
C GLY A 38 -0.25 -11.67 3.91
N VAL A 39 -0.80 -12.01 5.08
CA VAL A 39 -1.05 -11.06 6.18
C VAL A 39 0.27 -10.56 6.80
N ILE A 40 1.22 -11.46 7.04
CA ILE A 40 2.56 -11.16 7.54
C ILE A 40 3.29 -10.27 6.53
N PHE A 41 3.19 -10.57 5.24
CA PHE A 41 3.77 -9.74 4.18
C PHE A 41 3.17 -8.33 4.16
N ILE A 42 1.84 -8.21 4.26
CA ILE A 42 1.16 -6.91 4.33
C ILE A 42 1.60 -6.12 5.58
N ILE A 43 1.67 -6.77 6.75
CA ILE A 43 2.11 -6.12 7.99
C ILE A 43 3.57 -5.65 7.87
N ALA A 44 4.47 -6.52 7.41
CA ALA A 44 5.88 -6.17 7.21
C ALA A 44 6.03 -5.01 6.22
N PHE A 45 5.26 -5.03 5.13
CA PHE A 45 5.26 -3.98 4.12
C PHE A 45 4.72 -2.65 4.67
N VAL A 46 3.62 -2.67 5.43
CA VAL A 46 3.08 -1.47 6.11
C VAL A 46 4.11 -0.88 7.08
N ILE A 47 4.81 -1.72 7.87
CA ILE A 47 5.87 -1.27 8.76
C ILE A 47 7.00 -0.58 7.97
N ILE A 48 7.42 -1.16 6.84
CA ILE A 48 8.44 -0.57 5.95
C ILE A 48 7.96 0.79 5.41
N LEU A 49 6.69 0.91 5.01
CA LEU A 49 6.14 2.17 4.52
C LEU A 49 6.07 3.24 5.62
N LEU A 50 5.68 2.86 6.84
CA LEU A 50 5.69 3.77 7.98
C LEU A 50 7.11 4.24 8.33
N LEU A 51 8.10 3.36 8.18
CA LEU A 51 9.52 3.70 8.34
C LEU A 51 10.00 4.68 7.24
N ILE A 52 9.66 4.43 5.97
CA ILE A 52 10.02 5.31 4.84
C ILE A 52 9.31 6.67 4.92
N ALA A 53 8.04 6.67 5.31
CA ALA A 53 7.23 7.89 5.49
C ALA A 53 7.67 8.74 6.69
N GLY A 54 8.64 8.27 7.49
CA GLY A 54 9.16 9.01 8.63
C GLY A 54 8.19 9.12 9.80
N VAL A 55 7.24 8.19 9.92
CA VAL A 55 6.29 8.13 11.04
C VAL A 55 7.02 7.79 12.35
N PHE A 56 8.11 7.02 12.25
CA PHE A 56 8.98 6.75 13.39
C PHE A 56 10.10 7.80 13.54
N PRO A 57 10.48 8.17 14.77
CA PRO A 57 11.58 9.10 15.02
C PRO A 57 12.88 8.58 14.40
N ARG A 58 13.62 9.46 13.73
CA ARG A 58 14.89 9.13 13.06
C ARG A 58 15.96 8.77 14.09
N ILE A 59 16.10 7.49 14.41
CA ILE A 59 17.21 6.99 15.22
C ILE A 59 18.39 6.72 14.28
N SER A 60 19.27 7.69 14.04
CA SER A 60 20.49 7.46 13.26
C SER A 60 21.48 6.61 14.06
N ILE A 61 21.80 5.40 13.60
CA ILE A 61 22.90 4.59 14.15
C ILE A 61 23.98 4.51 13.06
N GLY A 62 25.11 5.17 13.28
CA GLY A 62 26.29 5.06 12.41
C GLY A 62 26.19 5.73 11.03
N GLY A 63 25.27 6.69 10.84
CA GLY A 63 25.19 7.46 9.58
C GLY A 63 24.53 6.75 8.41
N ILE A 64 24.12 5.48 8.56
CA ILE A 64 23.33 4.77 7.56
C ILE A 64 21.84 5.08 7.82
N PRO A 65 21.09 5.61 6.84
CA PRO A 65 19.66 5.82 6.98
C PRO A 65 18.96 4.47 7.21
N TRP A 66 18.10 4.36 8.22
CA TRP A 66 17.33 3.13 8.47
C TRP A 66 16.50 2.67 7.27
N GLY A 67 16.06 3.60 6.42
CA GLY A 67 15.38 3.28 5.18
C GLY A 67 16.20 2.37 4.26
N THR A 68 17.54 2.54 4.23
CA THR A 68 18.43 1.72 3.40
C THR A 68 18.60 0.31 3.96
N ILE A 69 18.70 0.18 5.29
CA ILE A 69 18.76 -1.13 5.96
C ILE A 69 17.42 -1.87 5.79
N GLY A 70 16.31 -1.17 5.99
CA GLY A 70 14.97 -1.73 5.75
C GLY A 70 14.76 -2.17 4.30
N LEU A 71 15.25 -1.39 3.32
CA LEU A 71 15.22 -1.76 1.91
C LEU A 71 16.06 -3.01 1.62
N LEU A 72 17.28 -3.12 2.16
CA LEU A 72 18.13 -4.30 1.97
C LEU A 72 17.52 -5.56 2.59
N ILE A 73 16.94 -5.44 3.79
CA ILE A 73 16.20 -6.54 4.43
C ILE A 73 14.98 -6.92 3.59
N ALA A 74 14.25 -5.94 3.06
CA ALA A 74 13.10 -6.20 2.20
C ALA A 74 13.50 -6.94 0.91
N ILE A 75 14.59 -6.51 0.25
CA ILE A 75 15.14 -7.19 -0.93
C ILE A 75 15.54 -8.63 -0.59
N LEU A 76 16.22 -8.83 0.55
CA LEU A 76 16.63 -10.15 1.02
C LEU A 76 15.42 -11.06 1.28
N ILE A 77 14.38 -10.54 1.97
CA ILE A 77 13.13 -11.28 2.23
C ILE A 77 12.45 -11.64 0.92
N VAL A 78 12.32 -10.69 -0.01
CA VAL A 78 11.74 -10.93 -1.34
C VAL A 78 12.49 -12.00 -2.12
N MET A 79 13.82 -12.06 -2.01
CA MET A 79 14.62 -13.12 -2.65
C MET A 79 14.51 -14.47 -1.94
N LEU A 80 14.24 -14.48 -0.65
CA LEU A 80 14.13 -15.70 0.16
C LEU A 80 12.73 -16.33 0.14
N VAL A 81 11.67 -15.51 0.10
CA VAL A 81 10.26 -15.94 0.06
C VAL A 81 9.97 -17.05 -0.98
N PRO A 82 10.51 -17.00 -2.22
CA PRO A 82 10.31 -18.04 -3.22
C PRO A 82 10.77 -19.43 -2.82
N PHE A 83 11.78 -19.53 -1.93
CA PHE A 83 12.30 -20.80 -1.45
C PHE A 83 11.41 -21.43 -0.37
N PHE A 84 10.50 -20.65 0.22
CA PHE A 84 9.59 -21.11 1.28
C PHE A 84 8.16 -21.36 0.78
N ILE A 85 7.85 -21.00 -0.47
CA ILE A 85 6.53 -21.26 -1.06
C ILE A 85 6.57 -22.63 -1.74
N ASP A 86 5.66 -23.51 -1.33
CA ASP A 86 5.46 -24.78 -1.99
C ASP A 86 5.01 -24.56 -3.45
N LEU A 87 5.81 -25.07 -4.37
CA LEU A 87 5.58 -24.99 -5.81
C LEU A 87 4.32 -25.75 -6.23
N GLU A 88 3.96 -26.83 -5.52
CA GLU A 88 2.72 -27.56 -5.79
C GLU A 88 1.50 -26.70 -5.42
N TRP A 89 1.55 -26.04 -4.27
CA TRP A 89 0.50 -25.12 -3.86
C TRP A 89 0.36 -23.98 -4.88
N LEU A 90 1.47 -23.35 -5.28
CA LEU A 90 1.44 -22.24 -6.24
C LEU A 90 0.87 -22.68 -7.59
N THR A 91 1.35 -23.79 -8.13
CA THR A 91 0.88 -24.33 -9.42
C THR A 91 -0.58 -24.83 -9.36
N SER A 92 -1.07 -25.27 -8.19
CA SER A 92 -2.47 -25.64 -8.00
C SER A 92 -3.43 -24.45 -8.13
N GLN A 93 -3.03 -23.29 -7.60
CA GLN A 93 -3.84 -22.05 -7.64
C GLN A 93 -3.80 -21.41 -9.03
N PHE A 94 -2.67 -21.55 -9.73
CA PHE A 94 -2.47 -21.03 -11.07
C PHE A 94 -2.60 -22.11 -12.14
N LYS A 95 -3.48 -23.11 -11.95
CA LYS A 95 -4.06 -23.85 -13.07
C LYS A 95 -4.90 -22.89 -13.90
N VAL A 96 -4.23 -21.97 -14.58
CA VAL A 96 -4.80 -21.15 -15.63
C VAL A 96 -5.25 -22.16 -16.65
N SER A 97 -6.55 -22.44 -16.69
CA SER A 97 -7.12 -23.10 -17.85
C SER A 97 -6.73 -22.22 -19.02
N LEU A 98 -5.91 -22.75 -19.92
CA LEU A 98 -5.40 -22.06 -21.09
C LEU A 98 -6.38 -21.96 -22.29
N PRO A 99 -7.72 -22.20 -22.25
CA PRO A 99 -8.54 -22.16 -23.47
C PRO A 99 -8.34 -20.90 -24.32
N GLN A 100 -8.10 -19.76 -23.68
CA GLN A 100 -7.86 -18.48 -24.37
C GLN A 100 -6.50 -18.40 -25.09
N TYR A 101 -5.51 -19.19 -24.70
CA TYR A 101 -4.16 -19.17 -25.27
C TYR A 101 -3.93 -20.28 -26.31
N GLN A 102 -4.84 -21.25 -26.43
CA GLN A 102 -4.73 -22.37 -27.36
C GLN A 102 -5.10 -22.03 -28.83
N GLN A 103 -5.19 -20.75 -29.17
CA GLN A 103 -5.75 -20.29 -30.46
C GLN A 103 -4.77 -20.43 -31.63
N SER A 104 -3.46 -20.56 -31.37
CA SER A 104 -2.44 -20.62 -32.42
C SER A 104 -1.32 -21.59 -32.03
N PRO A 105 -1.46 -22.90 -32.35
CA PRO A 105 -0.43 -23.87 -32.06
C PRO A 105 0.81 -23.61 -32.92
N LEU A 106 1.98 -23.86 -32.34
CA LEU A 106 3.24 -23.80 -33.07
C LEU A 106 3.31 -24.91 -34.13
N PRO A 107 4.06 -24.69 -35.23
CA PRO A 107 4.29 -25.73 -36.23
C PRO A 107 5.00 -26.93 -35.60
N ALA A 108 4.64 -28.15 -36.01
CA ALA A 108 5.12 -29.40 -35.42
C ALA A 108 6.66 -29.49 -35.24
N PRO A 109 7.50 -29.04 -36.20
CA PRO A 109 8.96 -29.05 -36.00
C PRO A 109 9.42 -28.19 -34.81
N ALA A 110 8.78 -27.04 -34.58
CA ALA A 110 9.09 -26.17 -33.45
C ALA A 110 8.67 -26.83 -32.13
N VAL A 111 7.52 -27.51 -32.12
CA VAL A 111 7.05 -28.26 -30.94
C VAL A 111 8.04 -29.35 -30.54
N THR A 112 8.55 -30.13 -31.49
CA THR A 112 9.56 -31.17 -31.22
C THR A 112 10.84 -30.58 -30.62
N VAL A 113 11.39 -29.51 -31.22
CA VAL A 113 12.63 -28.90 -30.70
C VAL A 113 12.39 -28.29 -29.30
N LEU A 114 11.29 -27.57 -29.11
CA LEU A 114 11.03 -26.86 -27.86
C LEU A 114 10.60 -27.80 -26.72
N SER A 115 9.80 -28.82 -26.99
CA SER A 115 9.34 -29.74 -25.95
C SER A 115 10.32 -30.90 -25.74
N ASP A 116 10.77 -31.56 -26.79
CA ASP A 116 11.56 -32.79 -26.65
C ASP A 116 13.05 -32.51 -26.40
N TRP A 117 13.60 -31.40 -26.94
CA TRP A 117 15.04 -31.08 -26.75
C TRP A 117 15.27 -30.09 -25.61
N LEU A 118 14.41 -29.07 -25.51
CA LEU A 118 14.51 -28.03 -24.47
C LEU A 118 13.71 -28.37 -23.21
N GLY A 119 12.88 -29.42 -23.21
CA GLY A 119 12.13 -29.88 -22.05
C GLY A 119 10.96 -28.98 -21.66
N LEU A 120 10.46 -28.14 -22.58
CA LEU A 120 9.36 -27.23 -22.28
C LEU A 120 8.01 -27.98 -22.24
N PRO A 121 7.08 -27.60 -21.33
CA PRO A 121 5.75 -28.20 -21.27
C PRO A 121 5.00 -28.06 -22.60
N LYS A 122 4.33 -29.14 -23.03
CA LYS A 122 3.54 -29.14 -24.28
C LYS A 122 2.39 -28.13 -24.25
N ASP A 123 1.88 -27.81 -23.07
CA ASP A 123 0.81 -26.82 -22.90
C ASP A 123 1.26 -25.38 -23.25
N TRP A 124 2.57 -25.15 -23.35
CA TRP A 124 3.14 -23.85 -23.74
C TRP A 124 3.33 -23.69 -25.25
N MET A 125 3.01 -24.72 -26.05
CA MET A 125 3.30 -24.78 -27.49
C MET A 125 2.33 -23.96 -28.35
N TYR A 126 1.93 -22.81 -27.82
CA TYR A 126 1.08 -21.82 -28.48
C TYR A 126 1.79 -20.47 -28.45
N ILE A 127 1.64 -19.68 -29.52
CA ILE A 127 2.39 -18.42 -29.67
C ILE A 127 2.25 -17.50 -28.44
N PRO A 128 1.05 -17.24 -27.90
CA PRO A 128 0.95 -16.40 -26.71
C PRO A 128 1.62 -17.02 -25.49
N ALA A 129 1.38 -18.32 -25.25
CA ALA A 129 1.89 -19.03 -24.10
C ALA A 129 3.43 -19.05 -24.09
N ILE A 130 4.07 -19.31 -25.23
CA ILE A 130 5.54 -19.35 -25.30
C ILE A 130 6.16 -17.97 -25.10
N ILE A 131 5.52 -16.90 -25.59
CA ILE A 131 6.00 -15.53 -25.36
C ILE A 131 5.95 -15.20 -23.87
N TYR A 132 4.83 -15.49 -23.21
CA TYR A 132 4.64 -15.14 -21.80
C TYR A 132 5.42 -16.04 -20.84
N PHE A 133 5.37 -17.36 -21.03
CA PHE A 133 5.94 -18.32 -20.08
C PHE A 133 7.41 -18.67 -20.33
N PHE A 134 7.92 -18.44 -21.55
CA PHE A 134 9.31 -18.78 -21.89
C PHE A 134 10.13 -17.58 -22.35
N LEU A 135 9.67 -16.79 -23.32
CA LEU A 135 10.50 -15.72 -23.91
C LEU A 135 10.74 -14.56 -22.95
N LEU A 136 9.69 -14.03 -22.30
CA LEU A 136 9.81 -12.94 -21.33
C LEU A 136 10.72 -13.30 -20.14
N PRO A 137 10.56 -14.46 -19.50
CA PRO A 137 11.40 -14.84 -18.36
C PRO A 137 12.82 -15.17 -18.78
N PHE A 138 13.01 -15.80 -19.95
CA PHE A 138 14.33 -15.99 -20.54
C PHE A 138 15.05 -14.65 -20.70
N ALA A 139 14.38 -13.67 -21.31
CA ALA A 139 14.94 -12.33 -21.49
C ALA A 139 15.25 -11.64 -20.15
N ALA A 140 14.39 -11.81 -19.15
CA ALA A 140 14.59 -11.24 -17.81
C ALA A 140 15.81 -11.85 -17.11
N VAL A 141 15.94 -13.18 -17.09
CA VAL A 141 17.09 -13.88 -16.48
C VAL A 141 18.37 -13.55 -17.23
N PHE A 142 18.33 -13.55 -18.57
CA PHE A 142 19.45 -13.14 -19.41
C PHE A 142 19.91 -11.71 -19.08
N ALA A 143 18.98 -10.75 -19.02
CA ALA A 143 19.30 -9.36 -18.71
C ALA A 143 19.89 -9.21 -17.31
N LEU A 144 19.37 -9.95 -16.32
CA LEU A 144 19.86 -9.94 -14.94
C LEU A 144 21.28 -10.50 -14.85
N ILE A 145 21.55 -11.66 -15.44
CA ILE A 145 22.88 -12.26 -15.45
C ILE A 145 23.86 -11.37 -16.22
N TYR A 146 23.44 -10.80 -17.35
CA TYR A 146 24.24 -9.85 -18.11
C TYR A 146 24.60 -8.62 -17.28
N ALA A 147 23.63 -8.00 -16.61
CA ALA A 147 23.86 -6.84 -15.75
C ALA A 147 24.82 -7.17 -14.59
N PHE A 148 24.67 -8.35 -13.99
CA PHE A 148 25.56 -8.84 -12.95
C PHE A 148 27.00 -9.02 -13.44
N LEU A 149 27.20 -9.71 -14.56
CA LEU A 149 28.52 -9.90 -15.17
C LEU A 149 29.14 -8.57 -15.61
N ALA A 150 28.34 -7.64 -16.12
CA ALA A 150 28.78 -6.30 -16.46
C ALA A 150 29.23 -5.51 -15.22
N SER A 151 28.52 -5.64 -14.10
CA SER A 151 28.84 -4.97 -12.85
C SER A 151 30.14 -5.47 -12.22
N ILE A 152 30.45 -6.77 -12.30
CA ILE A 152 31.71 -7.33 -11.79
C ILE A 152 32.89 -6.86 -12.64
N ASN A 153 32.65 -6.54 -13.92
CA ASN A 153 33.65 -6.06 -14.85
C ASN A 153 34.90 -6.96 -14.97
N MET A 154 34.71 -8.28 -14.81
CA MET A 154 35.81 -9.28 -14.78
C MET A 154 36.66 -9.27 -16.05
N TRP A 155 36.06 -8.90 -17.19
CA TRP A 155 36.71 -8.92 -18.51
C TRP A 155 37.09 -7.52 -19.02
N GLY A 156 37.24 -6.53 -18.13
CA GLY A 156 37.75 -5.20 -18.48
C GLY A 156 36.92 -4.48 -19.53
N GLY A 157 35.59 -4.50 -19.40
CA GLY A 157 34.67 -3.80 -20.30
C GLY A 157 34.35 -4.51 -21.62
N LYS A 158 34.84 -5.75 -21.84
CA LYS A 158 34.49 -6.55 -23.04
C LYS A 158 33.04 -7.06 -22.99
N ASN A 159 32.09 -6.19 -23.30
CA ASN A 159 30.65 -6.46 -23.21
C ASN A 159 30.18 -7.69 -24.01
N ASN A 160 30.84 -8.03 -25.12
CA ASN A 160 30.47 -9.19 -25.94
C ASN A 160 30.65 -10.52 -25.18
N ILE A 161 31.70 -10.63 -24.37
CA ILE A 161 31.97 -11.84 -23.57
C ILE A 161 30.90 -11.98 -22.47
N ASN A 162 30.54 -10.88 -21.82
CA ASN A 162 29.49 -10.86 -20.80
C ASN A 162 28.13 -11.27 -21.38
N ARG A 163 27.79 -10.79 -22.58
CA ARG A 163 26.54 -11.19 -23.28
C ARG A 163 26.54 -12.68 -23.62
N LEU A 164 27.63 -13.20 -24.19
CA LEU A 164 27.74 -14.60 -24.54
C LEU A 164 27.63 -15.51 -23.31
N LEU A 165 28.35 -15.18 -22.23
CA LEU A 165 28.28 -15.92 -20.98
C LEU A 165 26.89 -15.87 -20.35
N ALA A 166 26.26 -14.69 -20.29
CA ALA A 166 24.90 -14.57 -19.79
C ALA A 166 23.92 -15.44 -20.59
N PHE A 167 24.07 -15.49 -21.91
CA PHE A 167 23.25 -16.32 -22.78
C PHE A 167 23.45 -17.81 -22.51
N ILE A 168 24.70 -18.27 -22.42
CA ILE A 168 25.03 -19.67 -22.11
C ILE A 168 24.45 -20.09 -20.74
N ILE A 169 24.65 -19.26 -19.70
CA ILE A 169 24.14 -19.54 -18.36
C ILE A 169 22.60 -19.60 -18.38
N THR A 170 21.94 -18.67 -19.09
CA THR A 170 20.48 -18.65 -19.20
C THR A 170 19.93 -19.86 -19.98
N ILE A 171 20.65 -20.36 -20.99
CA ILE A 171 20.29 -21.61 -21.67
C ILE A 171 20.44 -22.79 -20.72
N MET A 172 21.52 -22.83 -19.93
CA MET A 172 21.75 -23.90 -18.96
C MET A 172 20.71 -23.95 -17.83
N THR A 173 19.99 -22.85 -17.56
CA THR A 173 18.89 -22.84 -16.57
C THR A 173 17.55 -23.37 -17.11
N ILE A 174 17.45 -23.64 -18.41
CA ILE A 174 16.26 -24.24 -19.03
C ILE A 174 16.06 -25.69 -18.59
N PRO A 175 17.02 -26.63 -18.82
CA PRO A 175 16.81 -28.05 -18.52
C PRO A 175 16.68 -28.34 -17.02
N THR A 176 17.19 -27.45 -16.15
CA THR A 176 17.06 -27.59 -14.69
C THR A 176 15.66 -27.23 -14.18
N GLY A 177 14.78 -26.68 -15.03
CA GLY A 177 13.47 -26.16 -14.64
C GLY A 177 13.53 -24.94 -13.72
N ILE A 178 14.72 -24.45 -13.41
CA ILE A 178 14.95 -23.27 -12.55
C ILE A 178 14.35 -22.03 -13.23
N LEU A 179 14.50 -21.91 -14.55
CA LEU A 179 13.90 -20.81 -15.32
C LEU A 179 12.39 -20.77 -15.09
N THR A 180 11.69 -21.89 -15.30
CA THR A 180 10.24 -22.00 -15.09
C THR A 180 9.81 -21.64 -13.66
N ARG A 181 10.57 -22.07 -12.65
CA ARG A 181 10.30 -21.73 -11.24
C ARG A 181 10.49 -20.24 -10.98
N MET A 182 11.60 -19.66 -11.46
CA MET A 182 11.87 -18.22 -11.36
C MET A 182 10.80 -17.41 -12.07
N THR A 183 10.35 -17.84 -13.24
CA THR A 183 9.25 -17.23 -13.99
C THR A 183 7.99 -17.14 -13.15
N MET A 184 7.54 -18.28 -12.60
CA MET A 184 6.29 -18.35 -11.84
C MET A 184 6.35 -17.46 -10.61
N VAL A 185 7.48 -17.51 -9.90
CA VAL A 185 7.77 -16.64 -8.77
C VAL A 185 7.73 -15.18 -9.18
N MET A 186 8.39 -14.81 -10.29
CA MET A 186 8.41 -13.44 -10.79
C MET A 186 7.02 -12.96 -11.18
N PHE A 187 6.18 -13.80 -11.81
CA PHE A 187 4.80 -13.41 -12.15
C PHE A 187 3.94 -13.18 -10.90
N VAL A 188 4.02 -14.08 -9.92
CA VAL A 188 3.31 -13.92 -8.65
C VAL A 188 3.81 -12.69 -7.91
N PHE A 189 5.13 -12.48 -7.89
CA PHE A 189 5.75 -11.33 -7.26
C PHE A 189 5.39 -10.02 -7.98
N LEU A 190 5.47 -9.94 -9.31
CA LEU A 190 5.09 -8.76 -10.10
C LEU A 190 3.60 -8.45 -9.93
N GLY A 191 2.74 -9.47 -9.90
CA GLY A 191 1.32 -9.31 -9.62
C GLY A 191 1.07 -8.73 -8.24
N MET A 192 1.69 -9.28 -7.19
CA MET A 192 1.59 -8.74 -5.83
C MET A 192 2.25 -7.37 -5.69
N TRP A 193 3.37 -7.15 -6.37
CA TRP A 193 4.13 -5.90 -6.32
C TRP A 193 3.35 -4.75 -6.94
N THR A 194 2.70 -4.97 -8.09
CA THR A 194 1.85 -3.96 -8.73
C THR A 194 0.66 -3.59 -7.85
N LEU A 195 0.02 -4.57 -7.20
CA LEU A 195 -1.01 -4.32 -6.18
C LEU A 195 -0.46 -3.55 -4.97
N GLY A 196 0.74 -3.91 -4.49
CA GLY A 196 1.41 -3.22 -3.39
C GLY A 196 1.67 -1.75 -3.73
N VAL A 197 2.32 -1.48 -4.87
CA VAL A 197 2.59 -0.11 -5.35
C VAL A 197 1.29 0.68 -5.53
N PHE A 198 0.27 0.07 -6.13
CA PHE A 198 -1.06 0.68 -6.24
C PHE A 198 -1.63 1.05 -4.88
N PHE A 199 -1.59 0.13 -3.90
CA PHE A 199 -2.09 0.39 -2.56
C PHE A 199 -1.31 1.50 -1.85
N VAL A 200 0.02 1.52 -1.96
CA VAL A 200 0.85 2.60 -1.39
C VAL A 200 0.50 3.93 -2.02
N THR A 201 0.52 4.01 -3.34
CA THR A 201 0.22 5.25 -4.06
C THR A 201 -1.20 5.73 -3.79
N PHE A 202 -2.15 4.81 -3.62
CA PHE A 202 -3.52 5.12 -3.22
C PHE A 202 -3.59 5.64 -1.79
N VAL A 203 -3.06 4.92 -0.81
CA VAL A 203 -3.11 5.32 0.62
C VAL A 203 -2.34 6.61 0.85
N VAL A 204 -1.11 6.71 0.34
CA VAL A 204 -0.30 7.94 0.40
C VAL A 204 -1.04 9.06 -0.33
N GLY A 205 -1.56 8.82 -1.53
CA GLY A 205 -2.31 9.83 -2.29
C GLY A 205 -3.54 10.34 -1.55
N VAL A 206 -4.36 9.44 -0.99
CA VAL A 206 -5.57 9.79 -0.21
C VAL A 206 -5.21 10.50 1.08
N LEU A 207 -4.20 10.03 1.83
CA LEU A 207 -3.80 10.64 3.09
C LEU A 207 -3.15 12.02 2.88
N TYR A 208 -2.26 12.18 1.91
CA TYR A 208 -1.64 13.48 1.62
C TYR A 208 -2.64 14.48 1.04
N ARG A 209 -3.53 14.04 0.15
CA ARG A 209 -4.59 14.91 -0.39
C ARG A 209 -5.60 15.26 0.70
N GLY A 210 -6.00 14.31 1.53
CA GLY A 210 -6.91 14.51 2.65
C GLY A 210 -6.33 15.47 3.70
N ALA A 211 -5.11 15.22 4.18
CA ALA A 211 -4.45 16.06 5.17
C ALA A 211 -4.19 17.49 4.66
N GLY A 212 -3.77 17.63 3.40
CA GLY A 212 -3.51 18.93 2.78
C GLY A 212 -4.78 19.77 2.56
N VAL A 213 -5.88 19.14 2.16
CA VAL A 213 -7.16 19.83 1.95
C VAL A 213 -7.79 20.24 3.29
N ILE A 214 -7.81 19.35 4.29
CA ILE A 214 -8.36 19.63 5.61
C ILE A 214 -7.60 20.75 6.32
N ALA A 215 -6.26 20.78 6.20
CA ALA A 215 -5.45 21.85 6.79
C ALA A 215 -5.74 23.22 6.15
N LYS A 216 -5.89 23.26 4.82
CA LYS A 216 -6.25 24.48 4.10
C LYS A 216 -7.64 24.96 4.49
N GLU A 217 -8.65 24.09 4.48
CA GLU A 217 -10.01 24.43 4.88
C GLU A 217 -10.06 24.98 6.31
N ARG A 218 -9.42 24.30 7.28
CA ARG A 218 -9.34 24.79 8.67
C ARG A 218 -8.66 26.15 8.78
N ALA A 219 -7.60 26.41 8.00
CA ALA A 219 -6.94 27.70 7.98
C ALA A 219 -7.85 28.79 7.44
N THR A 220 -8.60 28.52 6.37
CA THR A 220 -9.57 29.46 5.79
C THR A 220 -10.73 29.73 6.76
N TYR A 221 -11.29 28.69 7.40
CA TYR A 221 -12.33 28.86 8.43
C TYR A 221 -11.83 29.68 9.62
N LYS A 222 -10.58 29.46 10.07
CA LYS A 222 -9.98 30.24 11.17
C LYS A 222 -9.76 31.71 10.78
N ALA A 223 -9.35 31.97 9.54
CA ALA A 223 -9.16 33.32 9.03
C ALA A 223 -10.47 34.11 8.93
N MET A 224 -11.58 33.47 8.56
CA MET A 224 -12.90 34.12 8.48
C MET A 224 -13.54 34.38 9.85
N ARG A 225 -13.23 33.57 10.87
CA ARG A 225 -13.85 33.67 12.20
C ARG A 225 -13.47 34.94 12.97
N GLY A 226 -12.29 35.49 12.74
CA GLY A 226 -11.82 36.72 13.38
C GLY A 226 -12.67 37.94 13.00
N PRO A 227 -12.73 38.31 11.70
CA PRO A 227 -13.51 39.45 11.23
C PRO A 227 -15.01 39.34 11.54
N ILE A 228 -15.60 38.14 11.41
CA ILE A 228 -17.02 37.92 11.72
C ILE A 228 -17.30 38.17 13.21
N ARG A 229 -16.41 37.73 14.10
CA ARG A 229 -16.56 37.94 15.55
C ARG A 229 -16.40 39.42 15.91
N GLU A 230 -15.45 40.12 15.30
CA GLU A 230 -15.25 41.55 15.51
C GLU A 230 -16.45 42.38 15.00
N LEU A 231 -17.00 42.00 13.85
CA LEU A 231 -18.21 42.57 13.27
C LEU A 231 -19.43 42.36 14.20
N ALA A 232 -19.66 41.12 14.65
CA ALA A 232 -20.75 40.78 15.57
C ALA A 232 -20.62 41.54 16.91
N GLU A 233 -19.42 41.62 17.47
CA GLU A 233 -19.18 42.34 18.73
C GLU A 233 -19.39 43.86 18.58
N SER A 234 -18.95 44.44 17.46
CA SER A 234 -19.15 45.86 17.15
C SER A 234 -20.64 46.19 16.95
N PHE A 235 -21.36 45.32 16.27
CA PHE A 235 -22.82 45.42 16.11
C PHE A 235 -23.54 45.29 17.46
N ARG A 236 -23.19 44.29 18.27
CA ARG A 236 -23.79 44.08 19.60
C ARG A 236 -23.63 45.31 20.49
N LYS A 237 -22.43 45.90 20.56
CA LYS A 237 -22.18 47.17 21.29
C LYS A 237 -23.00 48.34 20.76
N TYR A 238 -23.32 48.37 19.46
CA TYR A 238 -24.20 49.38 18.88
C TYR A 238 -25.66 49.17 19.29
N ALA A 239 -26.18 47.95 19.08
CA ALA A 239 -27.55 47.59 19.40
C ALA A 239 -27.86 47.75 20.90
N ASP A 240 -26.97 47.31 21.78
CA ASP A 240 -27.14 47.43 23.24
C ASP A 240 -27.25 48.90 23.68
N ARG A 241 -26.48 49.82 23.06
CA ARG A 241 -26.59 51.26 23.32
C ARG A 241 -27.95 51.83 22.91
N LYS A 242 -28.47 51.42 21.74
CA LYS A 242 -29.79 51.83 21.26
C LYS A 242 -30.91 51.27 22.13
N ILE A 243 -30.82 50.01 22.55
CA ILE A 243 -31.79 49.38 23.45
C ILE A 243 -31.81 50.06 24.82
N ALA A 244 -30.63 50.43 25.35
CA ALA A 244 -30.52 51.13 26.62
C ALA A 244 -31.12 52.54 26.61
N ALA A 245 -31.28 53.15 25.43
CA ALA A 245 -31.94 54.45 25.28
C ALA A 245 -33.47 54.38 25.35
N ILE A 246 -34.07 53.18 25.22
CA ILE A 246 -35.51 52.96 25.38
C ILE A 246 -35.86 53.07 26.86
N ALA A 247 -36.92 53.81 27.19
CA ALA A 247 -37.35 54.03 28.56
C ALA A 247 -37.53 52.70 29.33
N PRO A 248 -37.04 52.57 30.58
CA PRO A 248 -37.12 51.32 31.35
C PRO A 248 -38.55 50.80 31.59
N THR A 249 -39.55 51.67 31.47
CA THR A 249 -40.97 51.35 31.56
C THR A 249 -41.50 50.60 30.33
N GLU A 250 -40.83 50.70 29.17
CA GLU A 250 -41.23 50.07 27.91
C GLU A 250 -40.60 48.68 27.72
N ARG A 251 -40.76 47.79 28.71
CA ARG A 251 -40.12 46.45 28.73
C ARG A 251 -40.37 45.61 27.47
N VAL A 252 -41.58 45.69 26.90
CA VAL A 252 -41.95 44.93 25.70
C VAL A 252 -41.14 45.38 24.47
N LYS A 253 -40.93 46.70 24.32
CA LYS A 253 -40.10 47.24 23.22
C LYS A 253 -38.64 46.83 23.39
N GLN A 254 -38.10 46.89 24.62
CA GLN A 254 -36.73 46.44 24.92
C GLN A 254 -36.51 44.97 24.58
N GLU A 255 -37.44 44.08 24.96
CA GLU A 255 -37.32 42.65 24.70
C GLU A 255 -37.45 42.32 23.21
N THR A 256 -38.36 43.01 22.50
CA THR A 256 -38.48 42.87 21.05
C THR A 256 -37.18 43.28 20.35
N MET A 257 -36.56 44.39 20.76
CA MET A 257 -35.28 44.82 20.18
C MET A 257 -34.10 43.91 20.53
N ARG A 258 -34.11 43.25 21.69
CA ARG A 258 -33.10 42.21 22.01
C ARG A 258 -33.20 41.01 21.08
N ARG A 259 -34.42 40.57 20.78
CA ARG A 259 -34.63 39.49 19.79
C ARG A 259 -34.17 39.89 18.40
N THR A 260 -34.47 41.12 17.97
CA THR A 260 -33.99 41.64 16.68
C THR A 260 -32.47 41.74 16.63
N ARG A 261 -31.82 42.15 17.72
CA ARG A 261 -30.35 42.12 17.84
C ARG A 261 -29.83 40.69 17.65
N ASP A 262 -30.40 39.73 18.37
CA ASP A 262 -29.93 38.34 18.34
C ASP A 262 -30.12 37.71 16.94
N ASP A 263 -31.22 37.99 16.25
CA ASP A 263 -31.48 37.57 14.86
C ASP A 263 -30.46 38.16 13.87
N ILE A 264 -30.12 39.44 14.01
CA ILE A 264 -29.11 40.08 13.16
C ILE A 264 -27.70 39.57 13.48
N GLU A 265 -27.39 39.30 14.74
CA GLU A 265 -26.12 38.70 15.16
C GLU A 265 -25.96 37.29 14.57
N GLU A 266 -27.03 36.48 14.54
CA GLU A 266 -27.06 35.19 13.87
C GLU A 266 -26.81 35.31 12.36
N LYS A 267 -27.46 36.26 11.68
CA LYS A 267 -27.23 36.54 10.25
C LYS A 267 -25.80 36.97 9.92
N ILE A 268 -25.13 37.67 10.84
CA ILE A 268 -23.70 37.99 10.73
C ILE A 268 -22.86 36.70 10.81
N TYR A 269 -23.17 35.81 11.75
CA TYR A 269 -22.46 34.52 11.88
C TYR A 269 -22.68 33.58 10.68
N LEU A 270 -23.85 33.66 10.04
CA LEU A 270 -24.17 32.94 8.81
C LEU A 270 -23.53 33.56 7.56
N GLY A 271 -22.95 34.76 7.68
CA GLY A 271 -22.32 35.49 6.56
C GLY A 271 -23.31 36.12 5.59
N GLU A 272 -24.59 36.21 5.97
CA GLU A 272 -25.63 36.89 5.20
C GLU A 272 -25.43 38.41 5.24
N ILE A 273 -25.03 38.93 6.41
CA ILE A 273 -24.67 40.35 6.60
C ILE A 273 -23.16 40.46 6.70
N LYS A 274 -22.56 41.16 5.73
CA LYS A 274 -21.09 41.20 5.58
C LYS A 274 -20.46 42.47 6.12
N THR A 275 -21.26 43.49 6.41
CA THR A 275 -20.78 44.82 6.81
C THR A 275 -21.51 45.37 8.02
N LEU A 276 -20.82 46.19 8.80
CA LEU A 276 -21.39 46.80 10.01
C LEU A 276 -22.52 47.77 9.67
N ASP A 277 -22.39 48.50 8.57
CA ASP A 277 -23.38 49.50 8.15
C ASP A 277 -24.68 48.85 7.68
N GLU A 278 -24.60 47.69 7.04
CA GLU A 278 -25.78 46.88 6.69
C GLU A 278 -26.49 46.37 7.95
N ALA A 279 -25.75 45.81 8.92
CA ALA A 279 -26.30 45.36 10.19
C ALA A 279 -26.99 46.51 10.96
N LYS A 280 -26.32 47.67 11.03
CA LYS A 280 -26.88 48.88 11.66
C LYS A 280 -28.13 49.36 10.93
N SER A 281 -28.10 49.45 9.60
CA SER A 281 -29.24 49.91 8.80
C SER A 281 -30.46 49.01 8.98
N GLN A 282 -30.28 47.68 8.99
CA GLN A 282 -31.37 46.74 9.25
C GLN A 282 -31.94 46.91 10.66
N PHE A 283 -31.06 47.04 11.66
CA PHE A 283 -31.49 47.24 13.05
C PHE A 283 -32.21 48.58 13.25
N ASP A 284 -31.71 49.67 12.67
CA ASP A 284 -32.31 50.99 12.78
C ASP A 284 -33.70 51.05 12.14
N LYS A 285 -33.90 50.40 10.97
CA LYS A 285 -35.24 50.28 10.36
C LYS A 285 -36.25 49.60 11.27
N GLN A 286 -35.83 48.52 11.94
CA GLN A 286 -36.68 47.82 12.91
C GLN A 286 -36.93 48.68 14.16
N TYR A 287 -35.88 49.35 14.64
CA TYR A 287 -35.94 50.26 15.78
C TYR A 287 -36.94 51.39 15.56
N GLU A 288 -36.88 52.08 14.41
CA GLU A 288 -37.81 53.16 14.05
C GLU A 288 -39.26 52.67 13.97
N SER A 289 -39.49 51.46 13.46
CA SER A 289 -40.83 50.89 13.36
C SER A 289 -41.49 50.58 14.71
N ILE A 290 -40.69 50.27 15.73
CA ILE A 290 -41.14 49.85 17.06
C ILE A 290 -41.15 51.02 18.05
N VAL A 291 -40.16 51.92 17.96
CA VAL A 291 -39.92 52.99 18.94
C VAL A 291 -40.34 54.37 18.41
N GLY A 292 -40.30 54.59 17.08
CA GLY A 292 -40.64 55.87 16.46
C GLY A 292 -42.14 56.20 16.40
N LYS A 293 -42.99 55.34 16.97
CA LYS A 293 -44.44 55.55 17.16
C LYS A 293 -44.75 55.64 18.65
#